data_AF-A0A1V5DEI5-F1
#
_entry.id   AF-A0A1V5DEI5-F1
#
_cell.length_a   1.000
_cell.length_b   1.000
_cell.length_c   1.000
_cell.angle_alpha   90.00
_cell.angle_beta   90.00
_cell.angle_gamma   90.00
#
_symmetry.space_group_name_H-M   'P 1'
#
loop_
_entity.id
_entity.type
_entity.pdbx_description
1 polymer ?
#
loop_
_entity_poly.entity_id
_entity_poly.type
_entity_poly.pdbx_seq_one_letter_code
_entity_poly.pdbx_strand_id
1 'polypeptide(L)'
;MLQEGDIIELQEGDHVYADIPEHFCFGNRRGSFELTHHEARIGGELDYLAGRYVVYKTTYDGGGGTEMGHHIGYPNGHHVFCEKLDDPKVKVDFYQSGCFSAMIENIKPVAKAVRRWVEG
;
A
#
# COMPACT_ATOMS: atom_id res chain seq x y z
N MET A 1 -3.51 10.43 -10.63
CA MET A 1 -3.18 9.04 -10.30
C MET A 1 -1.70 8.82 -10.55
N LEU A 2 -1.08 8.04 -9.67
CA LEU A 2 0.30 7.62 -9.78
C LEU A 2 0.46 6.63 -10.93
N GLN A 3 1.70 6.48 -11.37
CA GLN A 3 2.11 5.59 -12.44
C GLN A 3 3.40 4.88 -12.05
N GLU A 4 3.70 3.76 -12.71
CA GLU A 4 5.00 3.11 -12.56
C GLU A 4 6.16 4.09 -12.75
N GLY A 5 7.17 3.94 -11.89
CA GLY A 5 8.34 4.80 -11.79
C GLY A 5 8.10 6.10 -11.02
N ASP A 6 6.89 6.46 -10.60
CA ASP A 6 6.70 7.59 -9.69
C ASP A 6 7.37 7.31 -8.34
N ILE A 7 8.06 8.30 -7.79
CA ILE A 7 8.58 8.26 -6.43
C ILE A 7 7.66 9.08 -5.55
N ILE A 8 7.20 8.48 -4.45
CA ILE A 8 6.34 9.12 -3.46
C ILE A 8 7.02 9.13 -2.09
N GLU A 9 6.52 9.96 -1.19
CA GLU A 9 6.97 10.04 0.20
C GLU A 9 5.76 9.76 1.09
N LEU A 10 5.84 8.67 1.85
CA LEU A 10 4.85 8.29 2.85
C LEU A 10 5.32 8.78 4.22
N GLN A 11 4.37 9.24 5.03
CA GLN A 11 4.63 9.88 6.32
C GLN A 11 3.73 9.31 7.41
N GLU A 12 4.03 9.69 8.66
CA GLU A 12 3.18 9.36 9.80
C GLU A 12 1.73 9.76 9.55
N GLY A 13 0.81 8.85 9.85
CA GLY A 13 -0.62 9.04 9.68
C GLY A 13 -1.18 8.53 8.35
N ASP A 14 -0.37 8.23 7.34
CA ASP A 14 -0.85 7.62 6.10
C ASP A 14 -1.39 6.20 6.35
N HIS A 15 -2.41 5.81 5.58
CA HIS A 15 -3.00 4.46 5.62
C HIS A 15 -2.59 3.66 4.38
N VAL A 16 -1.93 2.53 4.62
CA VAL A 16 -1.44 1.62 3.58
C VAL A 16 -1.79 0.18 3.94
N TYR A 17 -1.80 -0.72 2.97
CA TYR A 17 -1.65 -2.15 3.22
C TYR A 17 -0.15 -2.51 3.18
N ALA A 18 0.28 -3.37 4.10
CA ALA A 18 1.67 -3.81 4.19
C ALA A 18 1.75 -5.19 4.85
N ASP A 19 2.87 -5.88 4.61
CA ASP A 19 3.22 -7.08 5.37
C ASP A 19 3.77 -6.66 6.74
N ILE A 20 2.95 -6.83 7.78
CA ILE A 20 3.31 -6.49 9.17
C ILE A 20 3.11 -7.70 10.09
N PRO A 21 3.86 -7.78 11.22
CA PRO A 21 3.67 -8.84 12.21
C PRO A 21 2.21 -9.00 12.68
N GLU A 22 1.71 -10.23 12.73
CA GLU A 22 0.35 -10.57 13.17
C GLU A 22 -0.03 -9.94 14.52
N HIS A 23 0.93 -9.79 15.43
CA HIS A 23 0.71 -9.15 16.73
C HIS A 23 0.10 -7.74 16.60
N PHE A 24 0.48 -6.97 15.58
CA PHE A 24 -0.07 -5.63 15.37
C PHE A 24 -1.49 -5.65 14.79
N CYS A 25 -1.88 -6.74 14.13
CA CYS A 25 -3.20 -6.87 13.48
C CYS A 25 -4.25 -7.53 14.37
N PHE A 26 -3.86 -8.53 15.16
CA PHE A 26 -4.79 -9.41 15.86
C PHE A 26 -4.51 -9.44 17.36
N GLY A 27 -5.48 -8.97 18.16
CA GLY A 27 -5.34 -8.91 19.62
C GLY A 27 -5.09 -10.26 20.31
N ASN A 28 -5.42 -11.38 19.65
CA ASN A 28 -5.18 -12.75 20.12
C ASN A 28 -3.86 -13.37 19.63
N ARG A 29 -3.05 -12.67 18.83
CA ARG A 29 -1.75 -13.13 18.29
C ARG A 29 -0.56 -12.42 18.94
N ARG A 30 -0.69 -12.04 20.22
CA ARG A 30 0.39 -11.35 20.94
C ARG A 30 1.67 -12.18 20.94
N GLY A 31 2.78 -11.57 20.50
CA GLY A 31 4.09 -12.22 20.36
C GLY A 31 4.29 -13.02 19.06
N SER A 32 3.30 -13.06 18.15
CA SER A 32 3.48 -13.61 16.80
C SER A 32 4.16 -12.58 15.90
N PHE A 33 5.33 -12.94 15.37
CA PHE A 33 6.09 -12.14 14.40
C PHE A 33 5.97 -12.68 12.98
N GLU A 34 5.04 -13.62 12.74
CA GLU A 34 4.67 -14.01 11.39
C GLU A 34 4.07 -12.80 10.66
N LEU A 35 4.44 -12.61 9.40
CA LEU A 35 3.95 -11.48 8.61
C LEU A 35 2.59 -11.81 8.02
N THR A 36 1.70 -10.82 8.06
CA THR A 36 0.39 -10.86 7.43
C THR A 36 0.13 -9.55 6.69
N HIS A 37 -0.59 -9.62 5.58
CA HIS A 37 -0.84 -8.47 4.72
C HIS A 37 -2.13 -7.75 5.13
N HIS A 38 -2.01 -6.60 5.80
CA HIS A 38 -3.15 -5.91 6.41
C HIS A 38 -3.02 -4.38 6.38
N GLU A 39 -4.12 -3.71 6.69
CA GLU A 39 -4.15 -2.25 6.84
C GLU A 39 -3.24 -1.83 8.00
N ALA A 40 -2.39 -0.85 7.73
CA ALA A 40 -1.46 -0.25 8.64
C ALA A 40 -1.61 1.28 8.56
N ARG A 41 -1.80 1.91 9.72
CA ARG A 41 -1.59 3.35 9.86
C ARG A 41 -0.14 3.59 10.26
N ILE A 42 0.58 4.36 9.45
CA ILE A 42 2.00 4.65 9.71
C ILE A 42 2.13 5.46 11.00
N GLY A 43 3.04 5.03 11.88
CA GLY A 43 3.36 5.69 13.15
C GLY A 43 3.62 4.69 14.28
N GLY A 44 4.18 5.16 15.38
CA GLY A 44 4.48 4.33 16.56
C GLY A 44 5.38 3.14 16.23
N GLU A 45 4.91 1.93 16.48
CA GLU A 45 5.67 0.68 16.20
C GLU A 45 5.80 0.38 14.69
N LEU A 46 5.01 1.05 13.84
CA LEU A 46 5.02 0.91 12.38
C LEU A 46 5.67 2.11 11.68
N ASP A 47 6.37 2.97 12.41
CA ASP A 47 7.03 4.18 11.85
C ASP A 47 8.11 3.84 10.81
N TYR A 48 8.64 2.61 10.83
CA TYR A 48 9.56 2.11 9.80
C TYR A 48 8.93 2.05 8.40
N LEU A 49 7.60 2.10 8.27
CA LEU A 49 6.90 2.19 6.99
C LEU A 49 6.97 3.60 6.38
N ALA A 50 7.32 4.64 7.15
CA ALA A 50 7.52 5.97 6.60
C ALA A 50 8.77 6.03 5.71
N GLY A 51 8.77 6.94 4.73
CA GLY A 51 9.91 7.22 3.86
C GLY A 51 9.55 7.24 2.38
N ARG A 52 10.56 7.08 1.53
CA ARG A 52 10.42 7.18 0.08
C ARG A 52 10.23 5.84 -0.59
N TYR A 53 9.27 5.79 -1.49
CA TYR A 53 8.90 4.59 -2.23
C TYR A 53 8.88 4.86 -3.72
N VAL A 54 9.17 3.82 -4.51
CA VAL A 54 8.93 3.81 -5.95
C VAL A 54 7.69 2.97 -6.25
N VAL A 55 6.80 3.52 -7.08
CA VAL A 55 5.67 2.79 -7.64
C VAL A 55 6.21 1.82 -8.68
N TYR A 56 6.08 0.52 -8.46
CA TYR A 56 6.57 -0.49 -9.39
C TYR A 56 5.46 -1.16 -10.21
N LYS A 57 4.20 -1.00 -9.79
CA LYS A 57 3.02 -1.55 -10.48
C LYS A 57 1.78 -0.74 -10.10
N THR A 58 0.86 -0.61 -11.05
CA THR A 58 -0.50 -0.11 -10.80
C THR A 58 -1.54 -1.01 -11.46
N THR A 59 -2.69 -1.20 -10.84
CA THR A 59 -3.83 -1.95 -11.41
C THR A 59 -5.15 -1.22 -11.15
N TYR A 60 -6.23 -1.69 -11.79
CA TYR A 60 -7.58 -1.20 -11.54
C TYR A 60 -8.47 -2.37 -11.11
N ASP A 61 -8.50 -2.64 -9.81
CA ASP A 61 -9.07 -3.86 -9.21
C ASP A 61 -9.70 -3.61 -7.83
N GLY A 62 -9.94 -4.68 -7.06
CA GLY A 62 -10.44 -4.63 -5.68
C GLY A 62 -11.95 -4.46 -5.55
N GLY A 63 -12.65 -4.06 -6.62
CA GLY A 63 -14.11 -3.99 -6.62
C GLY A 63 -14.71 -5.39 -6.44
N GLY A 64 -15.85 -5.46 -5.78
CA GLY A 64 -16.50 -6.72 -5.43
C GLY A 64 -17.96 -6.56 -5.08
N GLY A 65 -18.69 -7.67 -5.14
CA GLY A 65 -20.07 -7.77 -4.65
C GLY A 65 -20.77 -9.07 -5.07
N THR A 66 -21.22 -9.83 -4.06
CA THR A 66 -22.39 -10.76 -3.99
C THR A 66 -22.47 -11.23 -2.52
N GLU A 67 -23.58 -11.37 -1.79
CA GLU A 67 -25.03 -11.45 -2.00
C GLU A 67 -25.75 -11.02 -0.69
N MET A 68 -26.78 -10.17 -0.76
CA MET A 68 -27.95 -10.09 0.14
C MET A 68 -29.02 -9.22 -0.55
N GLY A 69 -29.60 -9.71 -1.65
CA GLY A 69 -30.85 -9.21 -2.24
C GLY A 69 -30.89 -7.82 -2.90
N HIS A 70 -29.96 -6.91 -2.62
CA HIS A 70 -29.93 -5.55 -3.19
C HIS A 70 -28.54 -5.29 -3.80
N HIS A 71 -28.47 -5.12 -5.13
CA HIS A 71 -27.23 -4.90 -5.86
C HIS A 71 -26.57 -3.56 -5.46
N ILE A 72 -25.55 -3.60 -4.60
CA ILE A 72 -24.57 -2.51 -4.47
C ILE A 72 -23.21 -3.13 -4.77
N GLY A 73 -22.80 -3.08 -6.04
CA GLY A 73 -21.44 -3.44 -6.42
C GLY A 73 -20.49 -2.33 -6.01
N TYR A 74 -19.41 -2.69 -5.30
CA TYR A 74 -18.34 -1.73 -5.01
C TYR A 74 -17.46 -1.58 -6.26
N PRO A 75 -17.19 -0.36 -6.73
CA PRO A 75 -16.39 -0.14 -7.92
C PRO A 75 -14.93 -0.54 -7.66
N ASN A 76 -14.24 -0.95 -8.73
CA ASN A 76 -12.78 -1.09 -8.70
C ASN A 76 -12.13 0.26 -8.34
N GLY A 77 -10.96 0.17 -7.71
CA GLY A 77 -10.11 1.30 -7.38
C GLY A 77 -8.80 1.27 -8.15
N HIS A 78 -8.17 2.43 -8.30
CA HIS A 78 -6.79 2.53 -8.76
C HIS A 78 -5.88 2.04 -7.63
N HIS A 79 -5.31 0.84 -7.79
CA HIS A 79 -4.45 0.19 -6.81
C HIS A 79 -2.98 0.44 -7.17
N VAL A 80 -2.20 0.92 -6.21
CA VAL A 80 -0.81 1.31 -6.38
C VAL A 80 0.08 0.43 -5.51
N PHE A 81 1.06 -0.24 -6.12
CA PHE A 81 2.04 -1.05 -5.41
C PHE A 81 3.39 -0.36 -5.39
N CYS A 82 3.98 -0.28 -4.21
CA CYS A 82 5.16 0.50 -3.91
C CYS A 82 6.23 -0.35 -3.20
N GLU A 83 7.48 -0.07 -3.54
CA GLU A 83 8.65 -0.68 -2.89
C GLU A 83 9.52 0.44 -2.30
N LYS A 84 10.01 0.24 -1.08
CA LYS A 84 10.80 1.27 -0.39
C LYS A 84 12.18 1.42 -1.02
N LEU A 85 12.65 2.66 -1.16
CA LEU A 85 13.91 2.95 -1.85
C LEU A 85 15.15 2.53 -1.05
N ASP A 86 15.11 2.62 0.27
CA ASP A 86 16.23 2.29 1.17
C ASP A 86 16.16 0.86 1.72
N ASP A 87 14.98 0.22 1.71
CA ASP A 87 14.80 -1.20 2.00
C ASP A 87 13.76 -1.85 1.06
N PRO A 88 14.20 -2.40 -0.08
CA PRO A 88 13.32 -3.06 -1.07
C PRO A 88 12.48 -4.24 -0.53
N LYS A 89 12.78 -4.75 0.67
CA LYS A 89 11.96 -5.78 1.31
C LYS A 89 10.67 -5.21 1.89
N VAL A 90 10.65 -3.91 2.19
CA VAL A 90 9.46 -3.21 2.68
C VAL A 90 8.61 -2.81 1.48
N LYS A 91 7.43 -3.41 1.41
CA LYS A 91 6.45 -3.18 0.36
C LYS A 91 5.15 -2.71 0.98
N VAL A 92 4.51 -1.78 0.27
CA VAL A 92 3.22 -1.23 0.65
C VAL A 92 2.35 -1.10 -0.58
N ASP A 93 1.06 -1.18 -0.41
CA ASP A 93 0.09 -0.84 -1.44
C ASP A 93 -1.10 -0.09 -0.86
N PHE A 94 -1.80 0.64 -1.72
CA PHE A 94 -2.96 1.43 -1.33
C PHE A 94 -3.79 1.78 -2.56
N TYR A 95 -5.01 2.23 -2.32
CA TYR A 95 -5.92 2.68 -3.38
C TYR A 95 -5.93 4.21 -3.49
N GLN A 96 -6.03 4.74 -4.72
CA GLN A 96 -6.24 6.17 -4.98
C GLN A 96 -7.68 6.51 -5.41
N SER A 97 -8.52 5.50 -5.58
CA SER A 97 -9.95 5.64 -5.84
C SER A 97 -10.72 4.41 -5.36
N GLY A 98 -12.05 4.49 -5.31
CA GLY A 98 -12.91 3.39 -4.87
C GLY A 98 -13.42 3.59 -3.45
N CYS A 99 -13.65 2.48 -2.73
CA CYS A 99 -14.17 2.47 -1.37
C CYS A 99 -13.40 1.45 -0.52
N PHE A 100 -12.12 1.73 -0.27
CA PHE A 100 -11.18 0.84 0.43
C PHE A 100 -10.66 1.49 1.70
N SER A 101 -10.18 0.69 2.66
CA SER A 101 -9.70 1.22 3.94
C SER A 101 -8.38 1.98 3.81
N ALA A 102 -7.40 1.41 3.11
CA ALA A 102 -6.14 2.07 2.83
C ALA A 102 -6.25 2.90 1.54
N MET A 103 -6.64 4.17 1.68
CA MET A 103 -6.79 5.10 0.57
C MET A 103 -5.96 6.36 0.73
N ILE A 104 -5.17 6.68 -0.32
CA ILE A 104 -4.39 7.91 -0.43
C ILE A 104 -4.70 8.58 -1.78
N GLU A 105 -5.79 9.33 -1.82
CA GLU A 105 -6.34 9.90 -3.06
C GLU A 105 -5.42 10.95 -3.72
N ASN A 106 -4.79 11.80 -2.91
CA ASN A 106 -4.18 13.05 -3.38
C ASN A 106 -2.65 13.12 -3.21
N ILE A 107 -1.98 11.97 -3.09
CA ILE A 107 -0.52 11.94 -3.03
C ILE A 107 0.10 12.31 -4.39
N LYS A 108 1.10 13.20 -4.35
CA LYS A 108 1.81 13.68 -5.54
C LYS A 108 3.20 13.04 -5.59
N PRO A 109 3.68 12.65 -6.78
CA PRO A 109 5.05 12.18 -6.92
C PRO A 109 6.03 13.30 -6.62
N VAL A 110 7.08 12.98 -5.87
CA VAL A 110 8.20 13.90 -5.54
C VAL A 110 9.35 13.77 -6.54
N ALA A 111 9.44 12.65 -7.26
CA ALA A 111 10.42 12.41 -8.31
C ALA A 111 9.96 11.28 -9.26
N LYS A 112 10.78 10.96 -10.26
CA LYS A 112 10.55 9.84 -11.21
C LYS A 112 11.80 8.96 -11.26
N ALA A 113 11.65 7.67 -10.99
CA ALA A 113 12.68 6.66 -11.18
C ALA A 113 12.86 6.34 -12.67
N VAL A 114 14.10 6.06 -13.06
CA VAL A 114 14.46 5.66 -14.43
C VAL A 114 15.06 4.27 -14.40
N ARG A 115 14.42 3.30 -15.07
CA ARG A 115 14.99 1.97 -15.26
C ARG A 115 16.18 2.07 -16.21
N ARG A 116 17.34 1.53 -15.80
CA ARG A 116 18.51 1.36 -16.66
C ARG A 116 18.85 -0.13 -16.74
N TRP A 117 19.10 -0.60 -17.95
CA TRP A 117 19.67 -1.91 -18.17
C TRP A 117 21.17 -1.83 -17.85
N VAL A 118 21.65 -2.75 -17.02
CA VAL A 118 23.08 -2.90 -16.73
C VAL A 118 23.48 -4.20 -17.40
N GLU A 119 24.41 -4.14 -18.35
CA GLU A 119 25.04 -5.35 -18.89
C GLU A 119 25.87 -5.99 -17.77
N GLY A 120 25.61 -7.27 -17.51
CA GLY A 120 26.31 -8.08 -16.51
C GLY A 120 27.36 -8.97 -17.14
#